data_AF-A0A9E5EYI2-F1
#
_entry.id   AF-A0A9E5EYI2-F1
#
_cell.length_a   1.000
_cell.length_b   1.000
_cell.length_c   1.000
_cell.angle_alpha   90.00
_cell.angle_beta   90.00
_cell.angle_gamma   90.00
#
_symmetry.space_group_name_H-M   'P 1'
#
loop_
_entity.id
_entity.type
_entity.pdbx_description
1 polymer ?
#
loop_
_entity_poly.entity_id
_entity_poly.type
_entity_poly.pdbx_seq_one_letter_code
_entity_poly.pdbx_strand_id
1 'polypeptide(L)'
;IISQWYAYATDFTGGVFVAIGDIGNDGTFEVVTGAGAGGSPVVGVWDPNTGALLAQFMAYAEDFTGGVRVGINDGNSDGIADIVTGAGPGGGPQVNVFNFPALDLLFSFYSGDPANTGGVFVG
;
A
#
# COMPACT_ATOMS: atom_id res chain seq x y z
N ILE A 1 -1.99 22.20 11.91
CA ILE A 1 -1.64 21.35 10.74
C ILE A 1 -0.13 21.22 10.76
N ILE A 2 0.38 19.99 10.89
CA ILE A 2 1.83 19.72 10.88
C ILE A 2 2.37 19.66 9.44
N SER A 3 1.53 19.23 8.49
CA SER A 3 1.78 19.19 7.05
C SER A 3 0.46 18.93 6.30
N GLN A 4 0.43 19.21 5.00
CA GLN A 4 -0.64 18.81 4.09
C GLN A 4 -0.08 18.65 2.68
N TRP A 5 -0.53 17.62 1.96
CA TRP A 5 -0.10 17.35 0.59
C TRP A 5 -1.16 16.53 -0.15
N TYR A 6 -1.01 16.44 -1.47
CA TYR A 6 -1.78 15.53 -2.31
C TYR A 6 -0.95 14.28 -2.58
N ALA A 7 -1.44 13.11 -2.17
CA ALA A 7 -0.75 11.83 -2.43
C ALA A 7 -0.84 11.39 -3.91
N TYR A 8 -1.90 11.80 -4.60
CA TYR A 8 -2.16 11.51 -6.02
C TYR A 8 -2.66 12.76 -6.74
N ALA A 9 -2.82 12.67 -8.06
CA ALA A 9 -3.32 13.76 -8.88
C ALA A 9 -4.67 14.29 -8.36
N THR A 10 -4.85 15.61 -8.40
CA THR A 10 -6.02 16.28 -7.78
C THR A 10 -7.34 16.00 -8.49
N ASP A 11 -7.29 15.54 -9.74
CA ASP A 11 -8.41 15.08 -10.54
C ASP A 11 -8.71 13.59 -10.37
N PHE A 12 -7.90 12.86 -9.59
CA PHE A 12 -8.15 11.45 -9.30
C PHE A 12 -9.30 11.27 -8.31
N THR A 13 -10.33 10.52 -8.72
CA THR A 13 -11.55 10.30 -7.94
C THR A 13 -11.68 8.88 -7.38
N GLY A 14 -10.68 8.02 -7.55
CA GLY A 14 -10.72 6.62 -7.10
C GLY A 14 -10.61 6.44 -5.58
N GLY A 15 -10.35 7.52 -4.85
CA GLY A 15 -10.12 7.52 -3.41
C GLY A 15 -8.70 7.07 -3.05
N VAL A 16 -8.39 7.12 -1.75
CA VAL A 16 -7.06 6.78 -1.21
C VAL A 16 -7.24 5.87 0.00
N PHE A 17 -6.49 4.76 0.02
CA PHE A 17 -6.32 3.94 1.20
C PHE A 17 -5.05 4.38 1.92
N VAL A 18 -5.08 4.44 3.25
CA VAL A 18 -3.99 4.97 4.07
C VAL A 18 -3.70 4.04 5.23
N ALA A 19 -2.42 3.76 5.48
CA ALA A 19 -1.91 3.10 6.67
C ALA A 19 -0.75 3.93 7.25
N ILE A 20 -0.48 3.76 8.55
CA ILE A 20 0.58 4.49 9.27
C ILE A 20 1.34 3.50 10.15
N GLY A 21 2.67 3.54 10.11
CA GLY A 21 3.54 2.62 10.84
C GLY A 21 5.02 2.97 10.69
N ASP A 22 5.83 2.59 11.67
CA ASP A 22 7.29 2.79 11.68
C ASP A 22 7.89 1.63 10.89
N ILE A 23 7.88 1.78 9.57
CA ILE A 23 8.38 0.77 8.63
C ILE A 23 9.87 0.98 8.35
N GLY A 24 10.41 2.17 8.66
CA GLY A 24 11.83 2.48 8.65
C GLY A 24 12.60 1.95 9.87
N ASN A 25 11.90 1.58 10.95
CA ASN A 25 12.45 1.21 12.26
C ASN A 25 13.43 2.27 12.81
N ASP A 26 13.07 3.55 12.67
CA ASP A 26 13.87 4.68 13.14
C ASP A 26 13.21 5.47 14.28
N GLY A 27 12.03 5.02 14.73
CA GLY A 27 11.24 5.67 15.76
C GLY A 27 10.30 6.76 15.22
N THR A 28 10.29 6.99 13.91
CA THR A 28 9.36 7.86 13.19
C THR A 28 8.35 7.01 12.44
N PHE A 29 7.09 7.47 12.38
CA PHE A 29 6.07 6.80 11.59
C PHE A 29 6.13 7.30 10.14
N GLU A 30 5.92 6.40 9.18
CA GLU A 30 5.66 6.74 7.79
C GLU A 30 4.16 6.67 7.49
N VAL A 31 3.72 7.44 6.49
CA VAL A 31 2.39 7.32 5.91
C VAL A 31 2.50 6.50 4.63
N VAL A 32 1.72 5.43 4.53
CA VAL A 32 1.64 4.60 3.33
C VAL A 32 0.29 4.81 2.68
N THR A 33 0.27 5.10 1.39
CA THR A 33 -0.97 5.31 0.62
C THR A 33 -1.08 4.34 -0.53
N GLY A 34 -2.28 3.85 -0.81
CA GLY A 34 -2.63 3.11 -2.02
C GLY A 34 -3.67 3.86 -2.84
N ALA A 35 -3.47 3.94 -4.16
CA ALA A 35 -4.45 4.52 -5.07
C ALA A 35 -5.68 3.60 -5.14
N GLY A 36 -6.88 4.15 -4.96
CA GLY A 36 -8.11 3.35 -5.03
C GLY A 36 -8.51 2.94 -6.46
N ALA A 37 -9.70 2.37 -6.59
CA ALA A 37 -10.19 1.82 -7.86
C ALA A 37 -10.27 2.88 -8.97
N GLY A 38 -9.87 2.50 -10.18
CA GLY A 38 -9.72 3.40 -11.32
C GLY A 38 -8.35 4.07 -11.42
N GLY A 39 -7.47 3.88 -10.43
CA GLY A 39 -6.06 4.27 -10.46
C GLY A 39 -5.15 3.08 -10.80
N SER A 40 -3.90 3.39 -11.16
CA SER A 40 -2.81 2.40 -11.25
C SER A 40 -2.55 1.75 -9.88
N PRO A 41 -1.93 0.56 -9.80
CA PRO A 41 -1.75 -0.16 -8.55
C PRO A 41 -0.53 0.35 -7.76
N VAL A 42 -0.49 1.66 -7.57
CA VAL A 42 0.62 2.40 -6.99
C VAL A 42 0.46 2.51 -5.48
N VAL A 43 1.54 2.19 -4.77
CA VAL A 43 1.72 2.47 -3.34
C VAL A 43 2.77 3.57 -3.20
N GLY A 44 2.48 4.57 -2.36
CA GLY A 44 3.40 5.64 -2.00
C GLY A 44 3.72 5.61 -0.51
N VAL A 45 4.96 5.90 -0.16
CA VAL A 45 5.45 6.02 1.22
C VAL A 45 5.89 7.47 1.45
N TRP A 46 5.42 8.10 2.51
CA TRP A 46 5.57 9.54 2.74
C TRP A 46 6.07 9.83 4.14
N ASP A 47 6.91 10.86 4.24
CA ASP A 47 7.24 11.49 5.52
C ASP A 47 6.02 12.32 5.99
N PRO A 48 5.42 12.01 7.15
CA PRO A 48 4.24 12.72 7.63
C PRO A 48 4.52 14.17 8.03
N ASN A 49 5.76 14.53 8.36
CA ASN A 49 6.10 15.86 8.84
C ASN A 49 6.33 16.84 7.68
N THR A 50 6.86 16.34 6.57
CA THR A 50 7.19 17.19 5.40
C THR A 50 6.25 16.98 4.22
N GLY A 51 5.55 15.85 4.14
CA GLY A 51 4.79 15.43 2.96
C GLY A 51 5.69 14.97 1.81
N ALA A 52 7.00 14.76 2.05
CA ALA A 52 7.93 14.29 1.04
C ALA A 52 7.65 12.82 0.70
N LEU A 53 7.68 12.50 -0.60
CA LEU A 53 7.63 11.13 -1.08
C LEU A 53 8.97 10.45 -0.82
N LEU A 54 8.97 9.42 0.02
CA LEU A 54 10.14 8.63 0.37
C LEU A 54 10.35 7.49 -0.63
N ALA A 55 9.27 6.81 -1.02
CA ALA A 55 9.31 5.73 -2.00
C ALA A 55 7.96 5.57 -2.73
N GLN A 56 8.00 4.98 -3.91
CA GLN A 56 6.81 4.64 -4.70
C GLN A 56 7.06 3.38 -5.52
N PHE A 57 6.08 2.49 -5.59
CA PHE A 57 6.17 1.25 -6.36
C PHE A 57 4.80 0.73 -6.80
N MET A 58 4.82 -0.19 -7.77
CA MET A 58 3.63 -0.90 -8.23
C MET A 58 3.48 -2.19 -7.42
N ALA A 59 2.37 -2.35 -6.70
CA ALA A 59 2.13 -3.54 -5.86
C ALA A 59 1.61 -4.74 -6.67
N TYR A 60 1.08 -4.50 -7.86
CA TYR A 60 0.51 -5.49 -8.79
C TYR A 60 0.90 -5.17 -10.24
N ALA A 61 0.41 -5.97 -11.19
CA ALA A 61 0.66 -5.78 -12.62
C ALA A 61 0.30 -4.36 -13.09
N GLU A 62 1.14 -3.75 -13.93
CA GLU A 62 1.06 -2.33 -14.28
C GLU A 62 -0.29 -1.92 -14.93
N ASP A 63 -0.94 -2.85 -15.62
CA ASP A 63 -2.24 -2.69 -16.27
C ASP A 63 -3.44 -2.91 -15.33
N PHE A 64 -3.21 -3.29 -14.07
CA PHE A 64 -4.28 -3.50 -13.09
C PHE A 64 -4.84 -2.18 -12.57
N THR A 65 -6.11 -1.90 -12.86
CA THR A 65 -6.80 -0.66 -12.48
C THR A 65 -7.71 -0.79 -11.27
N GLY A 66 -7.65 -1.91 -10.54
CA GLY A 66 -8.47 -2.11 -9.35
C GLY A 66 -8.01 -1.31 -8.13
N GLY A 67 -6.81 -0.72 -8.21
CA GLY A 67 -6.18 -0.01 -7.11
C GLY A 67 -5.62 -0.92 -6.03
N VAL A 68 -5.10 -0.31 -4.97
CA VAL A 68 -4.42 -0.97 -3.86
C VAL A 68 -5.00 -0.51 -2.54
N ARG A 69 -5.38 -1.47 -1.70
CA ARG A 69 -5.69 -1.24 -0.29
C ARG A 69 -4.41 -1.53 0.51
N VAL A 70 -4.08 -0.70 1.48
CA VAL A 70 -2.83 -0.80 2.23
C VAL A 70 -3.08 -1.02 3.72
N GLY A 71 -2.19 -1.76 4.36
CA GLY A 71 -2.11 -2.01 5.79
C GLY A 71 -0.64 -2.13 6.20
N ILE A 72 -0.36 -2.12 7.50
CA ILE A 72 1.00 -2.27 8.02
C ILE A 72 1.00 -3.32 9.12
N ASN A 73 1.91 -4.29 9.01
CA ASN A 73 2.05 -5.38 9.97
C ASN A 73 3.47 -5.96 9.86
N ASP A 74 4.06 -6.42 10.95
CA ASP A 74 5.28 -7.23 10.94
C ASP A 74 4.92 -8.67 10.51
N GLY A 75 4.95 -8.91 9.21
CA GLY A 75 4.48 -10.17 8.61
C GLY A 75 5.49 -11.30 8.69
N ASN A 76 6.78 -10.97 8.82
CA ASN A 76 7.89 -11.92 8.87
C ASN A 76 8.44 -12.14 10.31
N SER A 77 7.93 -11.39 11.29
CA SER A 77 8.32 -11.42 12.70
C SER A 77 9.79 -11.08 12.95
N ASP A 78 10.36 -10.18 12.14
CA ASP A 78 11.73 -9.67 12.31
C ASP A 78 11.81 -8.43 13.22
N GLY A 79 10.66 -7.92 13.68
CA GLY A 79 10.55 -6.75 14.54
C GLY A 79 10.47 -5.41 13.77
N ILE A 80 10.42 -5.45 12.45
CA ILE A 80 10.25 -4.29 11.56
C ILE A 80 8.86 -4.41 10.92
N ALA A 81 8.13 -3.29 10.84
CA ALA A 81 6.81 -3.32 10.25
C ALA A 81 6.90 -3.38 8.71
N ASP A 82 6.12 -4.25 8.09
CA ASP A 82 6.05 -4.42 6.63
C ASP A 82 4.83 -3.70 6.03
N ILE A 83 4.92 -3.40 4.74
CA ILE A 83 3.81 -2.87 3.95
C ILE A 83 2.96 -4.03 3.43
N VAL A 84 1.72 -4.11 3.89
CA VAL A 84 0.73 -5.09 3.42
C VAL A 84 -0.16 -4.43 2.36
N THR A 85 -0.34 -5.09 1.23
CA THR A 85 -1.17 -4.61 0.12
C THR A 85 -2.22 -5.66 -0.22
N GLY A 86 -3.44 -5.19 -0.50
CA GLY A 86 -4.56 -5.97 -0.98
C GLY A 86 -5.04 -5.45 -2.33
N ALA A 87 -5.25 -6.36 -3.29
CA ALA A 87 -5.78 -5.99 -4.59
C ALA A 87 -7.21 -5.46 -4.43
N GLY A 88 -7.50 -4.34 -5.09
CA GLY A 88 -8.86 -3.80 -5.14
C GLY A 88 -9.79 -4.55 -6.11
N PRO A 89 -10.99 -4.00 -6.39
CA PRO A 89 -11.97 -4.63 -7.28
C PRO A 89 -11.42 -4.97 -8.66
N GLY A 90 -11.83 -6.12 -9.21
CA GLY A 90 -11.30 -6.65 -10.48
C GLY A 90 -10.07 -7.55 -10.31
N GLY A 91 -9.40 -7.47 -9.15
CA GLY A 91 -8.39 -8.42 -8.72
C GLY A 91 -9.00 -9.52 -7.85
N GLY A 92 -8.32 -10.66 -7.76
CA GLY A 92 -8.64 -11.70 -6.77
C GLY A 92 -8.39 -11.23 -5.33
N PRO A 93 -8.63 -12.07 -4.31
CA PRO A 93 -8.26 -11.77 -2.92
C PRO A 93 -6.74 -11.88 -2.69
N GLN A 94 -5.93 -11.30 -3.59
CA GLN A 94 -4.48 -11.35 -3.55
C GLN A 94 -3.94 -10.34 -2.54
N VAL A 95 -3.07 -10.83 -1.66
CA VAL A 95 -2.33 -10.04 -0.68
C VAL A 95 -0.85 -10.17 -0.99
N ASN A 96 -0.17 -9.02 -1.11
CA ASN A 96 1.28 -8.94 -1.25
C ASN A 96 1.86 -8.17 -0.05
N VAL A 97 2.99 -8.62 0.49
CA VAL A 97 3.68 -8.00 1.62
C VAL A 97 5.09 -7.61 1.20
N PHE A 98 5.50 -6.37 1.48
CA PHE A 98 6.77 -5.80 1.08
C PHE A 98 7.53 -5.25 2.27
N ASN A 99 8.85 -5.43 2.29
CA ASN A 99 9.70 -4.76 3.27
C ASN A 99 9.93 -3.28 2.90
N PHE A 100 10.48 -2.49 3.82
CA PHE A 100 10.98 -1.15 3.57
C PHE A 100 12.37 -1.01 4.19
N PRO A 101 13.32 -0.28 3.56
CA PRO A 101 13.21 0.53 2.35
C PRO A 101 13.47 -0.21 1.04
N ALA A 102 13.80 -1.51 1.07
CA ALA A 102 14.19 -2.25 -0.14
C ALA A 102 13.00 -2.52 -1.10
N LEU A 103 11.77 -2.61 -0.58
CA LEU A 103 10.55 -2.93 -1.34
C LEU A 103 10.59 -4.32 -1.99
N ASP A 104 11.30 -5.26 -1.37
CA ASP A 104 11.28 -6.66 -1.77
C ASP A 104 9.93 -7.29 -1.39
N LEU A 105 9.37 -8.09 -2.31
CA LEU A 105 8.19 -8.89 -2.04
C LEU A 105 8.55 -10.05 -1.10
N LEU A 106 8.09 -9.97 0.15
CA LEU A 106 8.29 -11.00 1.16
C LEU A 106 7.31 -12.17 0.97
N PHE A 107 6.03 -11.84 0.78
CA PHE A 107 4.95 -12.81 0.68
C PHE A 107 3.95 -12.40 -0.41
N SER A 108 3.39 -13.40 -1.10
CA SER A 108 2.27 -13.24 -2.01
C SER A 108 1.35 -14.44 -1.89
N PHE A 109 0.09 -14.21 -1.54
CA PHE A 109 -0.90 -15.29 -1.39
C PHE A 109 -2.32 -14.80 -1.70
N TYR A 110 -3.25 -15.74 -1.85
CA TYR A 110 -4.68 -15.45 -1.93
C TYR A 110 -5.33 -15.77 -0.58
N SER A 111 -6.08 -14.83 -0.01
CA SER A 111 -6.78 -15.01 1.28
C SER A 111 -8.11 -15.76 1.13
N GLY A 112 -8.42 -16.27 -0.05
CA GLY A 112 -9.66 -16.95 -0.41
C GLY A 112 -9.61 -17.48 -1.83
N ASP A 113 -10.77 -17.79 -2.41
CA ASP A 113 -10.89 -18.26 -3.80
C ASP A 113 -10.35 -17.21 -4.79
N PRO A 114 -9.29 -17.51 -5.57
CA PRO A 114 -8.74 -16.60 -6.58
C PRO A 114 -9.76 -16.14 -7.64
N ALA A 115 -10.84 -16.90 -7.86
CA ALA A 115 -11.89 -16.52 -8.79
C ALA A 115 -12.81 -15.39 -8.27
N ASN A 116 -12.75 -15.07 -6.97
CA ASN A 116 -13.51 -13.95 -6.41
C ASN A 116 -12.84 -12.62 -6.73
N THR A 117 -13.43 -11.84 -7.64
CA THR A 117 -12.86 -10.56 -8.10
C THR A 117 -13.26 -9.34 -7.27
N GLY A 118 -13.80 -9.54 -6.05
CA GLY A 118 -14.15 -8.45 -5.13
C GLY A 118 -12.94 -7.72 -4.52
N GLY A 119 -11.74 -8.24 -4.75
CA GLY A 119 -10.52 -7.82 -4.06
C GLY A 119 -10.52 -8.22 -2.58
N VAL A 120 -9.56 -7.69 -1.83
CA VAL A 120 -9.38 -7.97 -0.39
C VAL A 120 -9.06 -6.68 0.37
N PHE A 121 -9.58 -6.55 1.59
CA PHE A 121 -9.15 -5.49 2.51
C PHE A 121 -8.09 -6.05 3.44
N VAL A 122 -7.09 -5.22 3.73
CA VAL A 122 -5.97 -5.54 4.62
C VAL A 122 -5.92 -4.51 5.74
N GLY A 123 -5.39 -4.90 6.90
CA GLY A 123 -5.29 -4.08 8.10
C GLY A 123 -4.41 -4.72 9.15
#